data_AF-A0A919H8G4-F1
#
_entry.id   AF-A0A919H8G4-F1
#
_cell.length_a   1.000
_cell.length_b   1.000
_cell.length_c   1.000
_cell.angle_alpha   90.00
_cell.angle_beta   90.00
_cell.angle_gamma   90.00
#
_symmetry.space_group_name_H-M   'P 1'
#
loop_
_entity.id
_entity.type
_entity.pdbx_description
1 polymer ?
#
loop_
_entity_poly.entity_id
_entity_poly.type
_entity_poly.pdbx_seq_one_letter_code
_entity_poly.pdbx_strand_id
1 'polypeptide(L)'
;MATSRTKSKALGGLGQWWGVLVGALLIAAWINRAAGPAGVIALSAALLIWCLFQAPVTCGAEVRIRGGLDGCRNNAHGLLLGCHIRQHRFQKLRMLILRRQVRAFCSGLFSDGKATIVTLAGIGSFISALVALVPGAAIK
;
A
#
# COMPACT_ATOMS: atom_id res chain seq x y z
N MET A 1 17.99 -1.26 -36.65
CA MET A 1 17.34 -0.18 -35.86
C MET A 1 15.85 -0.46 -35.80
N ALA A 2 15.30 -0.78 -34.63
CA ALA A 2 13.86 -0.90 -34.42
C ALA A 2 13.48 0.05 -33.28
N THR A 3 12.96 1.23 -33.64
CA THR A 3 12.46 2.24 -32.69
C THR A 3 11.10 1.79 -32.18
N SER A 4 11.05 1.17 -31.00
CA SER A 4 9.79 0.83 -30.34
C SER A 4 9.11 2.10 -29.84
N ARG A 5 7.97 2.43 -30.47
CA ARG A 5 7.07 3.54 -30.18
C ARG A 5 6.61 3.50 -28.71
N THR A 6 7.13 4.39 -27.87
CA THR A 6 6.70 4.56 -26.48
C THR A 6 5.28 5.14 -26.46
N LYS A 7 4.27 4.30 -26.19
CA LYS A 7 2.92 4.80 -25.89
C LYS A 7 2.97 5.59 -24.58
N SER A 8 2.93 6.91 -24.67
CA SER A 8 2.72 7.80 -23.52
C SER A 8 1.34 7.53 -22.93
N LYS A 9 1.29 6.75 -21.84
CA LYS A 9 0.08 6.67 -21.02
C LYS A 9 -0.03 7.97 -20.22
N ALA A 10 -0.65 8.98 -20.80
CA ALA A 10 -0.90 10.27 -20.17
C ALA A 10 -1.75 10.20 -18.87
N LEU A 11 -2.32 9.03 -18.56
CA LEU A 11 -3.06 8.74 -17.32
C LEU A 11 -2.40 7.65 -16.45
N GLY A 12 -1.18 7.23 -16.78
CA GLY A 12 -0.51 6.03 -16.24
C GLY A 12 -0.09 6.06 -14.76
N GLY A 13 -0.55 7.05 -13.99
CA GLY A 13 -0.26 7.17 -12.56
C GLY A 13 -1.43 7.70 -11.74
N LEU A 14 -2.26 8.60 -12.28
CA LEU A 14 -3.38 9.22 -11.54
C LEU A 14 -4.43 8.20 -11.08
N GLY A 15 -4.76 7.23 -11.94
CA GLY A 15 -5.67 6.15 -11.60
C GLY A 15 -5.17 5.24 -10.47
N GLN A 16 -3.88 5.34 -10.07
CA GLN A 16 -3.31 4.56 -8.99
C GLN A 16 -3.41 5.27 -7.62
N TRP A 17 -3.77 6.56 -7.60
CA TRP A 17 -3.85 7.39 -6.37
C TRP A 17 -5.27 7.52 -5.79
N TRP A 18 -6.25 6.78 -6.31
CA TRP A 18 -7.64 6.84 -5.83
C TRP A 18 -7.77 6.53 -4.33
N GLY A 19 -6.89 5.71 -3.77
CA GLY A 19 -6.89 5.44 -2.33
C GLY A 19 -6.60 6.67 -1.48
N VAL A 20 -5.88 7.69 -1.99
CA VAL A 20 -5.72 8.96 -1.28
C VAL A 20 -7.07 9.70 -1.16
N LEU A 21 -7.88 9.69 -2.22
CA LEU A 21 -9.22 10.26 -2.19
C LEU A 21 -10.12 9.48 -1.22
N VAL A 22 -10.03 8.16 -1.21
CA VAL A 22 -10.78 7.32 -0.25
C VAL A 22 -10.33 7.56 1.18
N GLY A 23 -9.04 7.78 1.43
CA GLY A 23 -8.53 8.18 2.73
C GLY A 23 -9.07 9.54 3.19
N ALA A 24 -9.11 10.52 2.28
CA ALA A 24 -9.71 11.83 2.58
C ALA A 24 -11.22 11.72 2.87
N LEU A 25 -11.95 10.90 2.11
CA LEU A 25 -13.37 10.62 2.34
C LEU A 25 -13.61 9.90 3.67
N LEU A 26 -12.75 8.96 4.05
CA LEU A 26 -12.83 8.26 5.33
C LEU A 26 -12.65 9.25 6.50
N ILE A 27 -11.69 10.16 6.40
CA ILE A 27 -11.48 11.22 7.40
C ILE A 27 -12.72 12.14 7.46
N ALA A 28 -13.26 12.55 6.29
CA ALA A 28 -14.45 13.38 6.23
C ALA A 28 -15.70 12.67 6.81
N ALA A 29 -15.82 11.35 6.60
CA ALA A 29 -16.90 10.54 7.15
C ALA A 29 -16.88 10.52 8.69
N TRP A 30 -15.69 10.41 9.29
CA TRP A 30 -15.50 10.50 10.73
C TRP A 30 -15.79 11.89 11.29
N ILE A 31 -15.31 12.96 10.63
CA ILE A 31 -15.50 14.34 11.07
C ILE A 31 -16.99 14.74 11.03
N ASN A 32 -17.67 14.46 9.91
CA ASN A 32 -19.04 14.91 9.71
C ASN A 32 -20.08 14.01 10.36
N ARG A 33 -19.69 12.87 10.96
CA ARG A 33 -20.61 11.83 11.47
C ARG A 33 -21.66 11.41 10.40
N ALA A 34 -21.36 11.64 9.12
CA ALA A 34 -22.35 11.61 8.05
C ALA A 34 -22.53 10.22 7.42
N ALA A 35 -21.57 9.33 7.63
CA ALA A 35 -21.63 7.95 7.14
C ALA A 35 -21.90 7.01 8.31
N GLY A 36 -22.96 6.22 8.21
CA GLY A 36 -23.22 5.17 9.20
C GLY A 36 -22.09 4.13 9.29
N PRO A 37 -22.15 3.23 10.29
CA PRO A 37 -21.09 2.25 10.57
C PRO A 37 -20.66 1.45 9.32
N ALA A 38 -21.64 1.05 8.50
CA ALA A 38 -21.39 0.32 7.26
C ALA A 38 -20.55 1.11 6.23
N GLY A 39 -20.76 2.44 6.12
CA GLY A 39 -20.00 3.29 5.20
C GLY A 39 -18.55 3.45 5.63
N VAL A 40 -18.31 3.63 6.94
CA VAL A 40 -16.95 3.72 7.50
C VAL A 40 -16.20 2.40 7.32
N ILE A 41 -16.85 1.26 7.55
CA ILE A 41 -16.26 -0.07 7.33
C ILE A 41 -15.92 -0.26 5.86
N ALA A 42 -16.83 0.09 4.93
CA ALA A 42 -16.59 -0.06 3.50
C ALA A 42 -15.42 0.81 3.01
N LEU A 43 -15.37 2.09 3.41
CA LEU A 43 -14.27 3.00 3.09
C LEU A 43 -12.94 2.51 3.68
N SER A 44 -12.98 2.01 4.91
CA SER A 44 -11.79 1.47 5.58
C SER A 44 -11.27 0.21 4.88
N ALA A 45 -12.16 -0.70 4.47
CA ALA A 45 -11.79 -1.89 3.71
C ALA A 45 -11.20 -1.52 2.34
N ALA A 46 -11.83 -0.57 1.62
CA ALA A 46 -11.35 -0.11 0.32
C ALA A 46 -9.96 0.52 0.41
N LEU A 47 -9.72 1.39 1.40
CA LEU A 47 -8.42 2.01 1.63
C LEU A 47 -7.36 0.96 2.00
N LEU A 48 -7.71 -0.01 2.84
CA LEU A 48 -6.79 -1.07 3.25
C LEU A 48 -6.39 -1.95 2.05
N ILE A 49 -7.36 -2.38 1.22
CA ILE A 49 -7.09 -3.12 -0.02
C ILE A 49 -6.18 -2.32 -0.94
N TRP A 50 -6.41 -1.01 -1.08
CA TRP A 50 -5.55 -0.16 -1.88
C TRP A 50 -4.11 -0.10 -1.33
N CYS A 51 -3.93 0.10 -0.02
CA CYS A 51 -2.61 0.12 0.62
C CYS A 51 -1.85 -1.20 0.39
N LEU A 52 -2.54 -2.34 0.51
CA LEU A 52 -1.91 -3.65 0.37
C LEU A 52 -1.55 -4.00 -1.07
N PHE A 53 -2.39 -3.65 -2.05
CA PHE A 53 -2.31 -4.22 -3.41
C PHE A 53 -2.12 -3.22 -4.55
N GLN A 54 -2.27 -1.91 -4.33
CA GLN A 54 -2.24 -0.93 -5.43
C GLN A 54 -1.39 0.30 -5.14
N ALA A 55 -1.14 0.67 -3.89
CA ALA A 55 -0.41 1.87 -3.53
C ALA A 55 1.00 1.91 -4.17
N PRO A 56 1.38 3.02 -4.84
CA PRO A 56 2.67 3.13 -5.51
C PRO A 56 3.80 3.31 -4.48
N VAL A 57 4.31 2.19 -3.98
CA VAL A 57 5.45 2.14 -3.05
C VAL A 57 6.70 1.68 -3.79
N THR A 58 7.88 1.93 -3.24
CA THR A 58 9.13 1.41 -3.78
C THR A 58 9.22 -0.10 -3.54
N CYS A 59 9.85 -0.83 -4.46
CA CYS A 59 9.96 -2.29 -4.35
C CYS A 59 10.89 -2.72 -3.22
N GLY A 60 12.04 -2.04 -3.07
CA GLY A 60 13.01 -2.28 -1.99
C GLY A 60 13.64 -3.67 -1.97
N ALA A 61 13.39 -4.51 -2.98
CA ALA A 61 13.92 -5.87 -3.04
C ALA A 61 15.45 -5.82 -3.17
N GLU A 62 16.15 -6.65 -2.40
CA GLU A 62 17.62 -6.70 -2.42
C GLU A 62 18.08 -7.25 -3.77
N VAL A 63 18.81 -6.42 -4.52
CA VAL A 63 19.51 -6.77 -5.76
C VAL A 63 21.00 -6.77 -5.50
N ARG A 64 21.68 -7.81 -5.98
CA ARG A 64 23.14 -7.86 -5.98
C ARG A 64 23.68 -6.85 -6.99
N ILE A 65 24.50 -5.94 -6.51
CA ILE A 65 25.31 -5.04 -7.33
C ILE A 65 26.79 -5.38 -7.14
N ARG A 66 27.64 -4.92 -8.07
CA ARG A 66 29.09 -5.15 -7.97
C ARG A 66 29.61 -4.39 -6.74
N GLY A 67 29.96 -5.12 -5.68
CA GLY A 67 30.49 -4.54 -4.42
C GLY A 67 29.47 -4.38 -3.29
N GLY A 68 28.24 -4.89 -3.41
CA GLY A 68 27.27 -4.81 -2.31
C GLY A 68 25.86 -5.32 -2.62
N LEU A 69 24.94 -5.06 -1.69
CA LEU A 69 23.50 -5.24 -1.85
C LEU A 69 22.88 -3.83 -1.97
N ASP A 70 22.06 -3.62 -2.99
CA ASP A 70 21.27 -2.38 -3.14
C ASP A 70 19.76 -2.72 -3.23
N GLY A 71 18.91 -1.75 -2.96
CA GLY A 71 17.46 -1.90 -3.02
C GLY A 71 16.90 -1.58 -4.41
N CYS A 72 15.99 -2.40 -4.92
CA CYS A 72 15.30 -2.12 -6.17
C CYS A 72 14.47 -0.81 -6.06
N ARG A 73 14.82 0.19 -6.88
CA ARG A 73 14.18 1.51 -6.94
C ARG A 73 12.91 1.59 -7.81
N ASN A 74 12.49 0.47 -8.40
CA ASN A 74 11.28 0.46 -9.23
C ASN A 74 10.02 0.53 -8.35
N ASN A 75 8.95 1.13 -8.89
CA ASN A 75 7.65 1.12 -8.22
C ASN A 75 7.09 -0.31 -8.14
N ALA A 76 6.51 -0.61 -6.99
CA ALA A 76 5.73 -1.81 -6.69
C ALA A 76 4.23 -1.47 -6.63
N HIS A 77 3.40 -2.51 -6.64
CA HIS A 77 1.95 -2.39 -6.60
C HIS A 77 1.42 -2.70 -5.20
N GLY A 78 1.58 -1.79 -4.25
CA GLY A 78 1.16 -1.97 -2.86
C GLY A 78 2.21 -2.61 -1.96
N LEU A 79 1.91 -2.66 -0.67
CA LEU A 79 2.83 -3.13 0.36
C LEU A 79 3.18 -4.62 0.19
N LEU A 80 2.20 -5.46 -0.20
CA LEU A 80 2.38 -6.91 -0.30
C LEU A 80 2.95 -7.36 -1.65
N LEU A 81 2.67 -6.65 -2.75
CA LEU A 81 3.19 -7.02 -4.06
C LEU A 81 4.58 -6.40 -4.29
N GLY A 82 5.38 -7.09 -5.10
CA GLY A 82 6.65 -6.56 -5.62
C GLY A 82 6.45 -5.72 -6.88
N CYS A 83 7.56 -5.35 -7.50
CA CYS A 83 7.56 -4.70 -8.81
C CYS A 83 7.17 -5.65 -9.96
N HIS A 84 7.21 -5.15 -11.19
CA HIS A 84 6.91 -5.93 -12.39
C HIS A 84 7.81 -7.17 -12.55
N ILE A 85 9.03 -7.18 -11.99
CA ILE A 85 9.98 -8.31 -12.04
C ILE A 85 9.49 -9.46 -11.14
N ARG A 86 9.32 -10.66 -11.73
CA ARG A 86 8.82 -11.85 -11.00
C ARG A 86 9.71 -12.27 -9.83
N GLN A 87 11.03 -12.17 -9.99
CA GLN A 87 12.00 -12.54 -8.94
C GLN A 87 11.79 -11.70 -7.67
N HIS A 88 11.57 -10.39 -7.82
CA HIS A 88 11.35 -9.49 -6.68
C HIS A 88 10.01 -9.79 -5.99
N ARG A 89 8.96 -10.16 -6.74
CA ARG A 89 7.68 -10.58 -6.15
C ARG A 89 7.84 -11.86 -5.32
N PHE A 90 8.56 -12.84 -5.86
CA PHE A 90 8.79 -14.10 -5.15
C PHE A 90 9.66 -13.89 -3.90
N GLN A 91 10.67 -13.03 -3.96
CA GLN A 91 11.47 -12.65 -2.80
C GLN A 91 10.62 -11.98 -1.71
N LYS A 92 9.76 -11.01 -2.08
CA LYS A 92 8.84 -10.34 -1.15
C LYS A 92 7.83 -11.32 -0.53
N LEU A 93 7.25 -12.20 -1.35
CA LEU A 93 6.33 -13.23 -0.89
C LEU A 93 7.02 -14.22 0.07
N ARG A 94 8.26 -14.61 -0.25
CA ARG A 94 9.06 -15.50 0.60
C ARG A 94 9.39 -14.85 1.95
N MET A 95 9.64 -13.53 1.97
CA MET A 95 9.84 -12.79 3.22
C MET A 95 8.57 -12.75 4.10
N LEU A 96 7.38 -12.73 3.48
CA LEU A 96 6.10 -12.79 4.19
C LEU A 96 5.81 -14.19 4.75
N ILE A 97 6.12 -15.25 4.00
CA ILE A 97 5.84 -16.64 4.39
C ILE A 97 6.84 -17.15 5.44
N LEU A 98 8.13 -16.82 5.28
CA LEU A 98 9.16 -17.28 6.20
C LEU A 98 9.14 -16.42 7.47
N ARG A 99 8.66 -16.98 8.58
CA ARG A 99 8.61 -16.30 9.90
C ARG A 99 9.92 -15.59 10.28
N ARG A 100 11.08 -16.17 9.91
CA ARG A 100 12.41 -15.58 10.18
C ARG A 100 12.67 -14.29 9.41
N GLN A 101 11.98 -14.05 8.30
CA GLN A 101 12.13 -12.90 7.42
C GLN A 101 11.00 -11.87 7.56
N VAL A 102 9.93 -12.19 8.28
CA VAL A 102 8.82 -11.24 8.55
C VAL A 102 9.34 -10.00 9.27
N ARG A 103 10.31 -10.14 10.17
CA ARG A 103 10.93 -8.98 10.84
C ARG A 103 11.64 -8.07 9.84
N ALA A 104 12.37 -8.63 8.88
CA ALA A 104 13.06 -7.88 7.82
C ALA A 104 12.05 -7.20 6.88
N PHE A 105 10.93 -7.87 6.59
CA PHE A 105 9.83 -7.27 5.85
C PHE A 105 9.21 -6.09 6.61
N CYS A 106 8.93 -6.24 7.90
CA CYS A 106 8.40 -5.16 8.72
C CYS A 106 9.36 -3.99 8.83
N SER A 107 10.67 -4.22 9.02
CA SER A 107 11.64 -3.11 8.98
C SER A 107 11.70 -2.43 7.61
N GLY A 108 11.52 -3.19 6.52
CA GLY A 108 11.45 -2.66 5.16
C GLY A 108 10.21 -1.81 4.88
N LEU A 109 9.10 -2.02 5.59
CA LEU A 109 7.89 -1.17 5.48
C LEU A 109 8.15 0.25 6.00
N PHE A 110 9.08 0.41 6.94
CA PHE A 110 9.42 1.69 7.58
C PHE A 110 10.75 2.30 7.10
N SER A 111 11.51 1.61 6.23
CA SER A 111 12.78 2.11 5.73
C SER A 111 12.63 3.10 4.56
N ASP A 112 11.45 3.19 3.97
CA ASP A 112 11.13 4.13 2.89
C ASP A 112 9.97 5.04 3.30
N GLY A 113 10.08 6.35 3.05
CA GLY A 113 9.06 7.33 3.42
C GLY A 113 7.72 7.06 2.75
N LYS A 114 7.71 6.60 1.49
CA LYS A 114 6.45 6.27 0.79
C LYS A 114 5.78 5.04 1.41
N ALA A 115 6.56 4.00 1.69
CA ALA A 115 6.06 2.78 2.30
C ALA A 115 5.55 3.05 3.72
N THR A 116 6.22 3.92 4.47
CA THR A 116 5.84 4.32 5.83
C THR A 116 4.45 4.98 5.83
N ILE A 117 4.24 5.99 4.98
CA ILE A 117 2.95 6.70 4.90
C ILE A 117 1.81 5.75 4.54
N VAL A 118 2.02 4.88 3.54
CA VAL A 118 1.00 3.91 3.11
C VAL A 118 0.74 2.85 4.21
N THR A 119 1.76 2.43 4.94
CA THR A 119 1.62 1.51 6.08
C THR A 119 0.83 2.16 7.21
N LEU A 120 1.13 3.41 7.56
CA LEU A 120 0.36 4.16 8.55
C LEU A 120 -1.10 4.36 8.12
N ALA A 121 -1.35 4.68 6.85
CA ALA A 121 -2.70 4.76 6.31
C ALA A 121 -3.43 3.41 6.38
N GLY A 122 -2.75 2.31 6.07
CA GLY A 122 -3.28 0.96 6.21
C GLY A 122 -3.64 0.60 7.66
N ILE A 123 -2.76 0.92 8.62
CA ILE A 123 -2.99 0.71 10.06
C ILE A 123 -4.16 1.57 10.55
N GLY A 124 -4.17 2.86 10.20
CA GLY A 124 -5.25 3.79 10.56
C GLY A 124 -6.61 3.32 10.00
N SER A 125 -6.61 2.83 8.77
CA SER A 125 -7.80 2.24 8.15
C SER A 125 -8.29 1.00 8.89
N PHE A 126 -7.37 0.12 9.27
CA PHE A 126 -7.71 -1.10 10.01
C PHE A 126 -8.31 -0.77 11.39
N ILE A 127 -7.68 0.16 12.12
CA ILE A 127 -8.19 0.64 13.42
C ILE A 127 -9.56 1.30 13.24
N SER A 128 -9.72 2.13 12.21
CA SER A 128 -10.99 2.77 11.87
C SER A 128 -12.12 1.75 11.66
N ALA A 129 -11.85 0.67 10.92
CA ALA A 129 -12.81 -0.42 10.73
C ALA A 129 -13.16 -1.12 12.06
N LEU A 130 -12.17 -1.37 12.92
CA LEU A 130 -12.41 -2.00 14.23
C LEU A 130 -13.25 -1.12 15.15
N VAL A 131 -12.96 0.18 15.21
CA VAL A 131 -13.75 1.14 16.00
C VAL A 131 -15.17 1.23 15.45
N ALA A 132 -15.33 1.15 14.12
CA ALA A 132 -16.65 1.19 13.49
C ALA A 132 -17.54 -0.03 13.83
N LEU A 133 -16.94 -1.16 14.24
CA LEU A 133 -17.65 -2.36 14.69
C LEU A 133 -18.15 -2.27 16.14
N VAL A 134 -17.62 -1.34 16.95
CA VAL A 134 -18.04 -1.19 18.34
C VAL A 134 -19.40 -0.47 18.38
N PRO A 135 -20.46 -1.11 18.88
CA PRO A 135 -21.78 -0.49 18.99
C PRO A 135 -21.68 0.79 19.83
N GLY A 136 -22.14 1.91 19.29
CA GLY A 136 -22.09 3.23 19.95
C GLY A 136 -20.84 4.07 19.70
N ALA A 137 -19.77 3.51 19.10
CA ALA A 137 -18.60 4.29 18.67
C ALA A 137 -18.80 4.93 17.29
N ALA A 138 -19.52 4.24 16.40
CA ALA A 138 -19.73 4.60 15.00
C ALA A 138 -20.99 5.45 14.74
N ILE A 139 -21.32 6.35 15.68
CA ILE A 139 -22.36 7.39 15.63
C ILE A 139 -23.71 6.99 16.26
N LYS A 140 -24.24 7.91 17.09
CA LYS A 140 -25.65 8.05 17.51
C LYS A 140 -26.39 8.82 16.42
#